data_AF-A0A1X0QBK1-F1
#
_entry.id   AF-A0A1X0QBK1-F1
#
_cell.length_a   1.000
_cell.length_b   1.000
_cell.length_c   1.000
_cell.angle_alpha   90.00
_cell.angle_beta   90.00
_cell.angle_gamma   90.00
#
_symmetry.space_group_name_H-M   'P 1'
#
loop_
_entity.id
_entity.type
_entity.pdbx_description
1 polymer ?
#
loop_
_entity_poly.entity_id
_entity_poly.type
_entity_poly.pdbx_seq_one_letter_code
_entity_poly.pdbx_strand_id
1 'polypeptide(L)'
;MTGKSDIVKKMDKALENKDFDRFVVFHSLYMDETRGKTKETKNMIFYKTLALLYFLGTEQLSKYHACIQSCIDPSDYEYVMKVFDYITIYDFNSLETIYNSSTDLFQELIKLNLELLKNKCNRINSNEPKIKQDTSLDTINECVYILNEIEM
;
A
#
# COMPACT_ATOMS: atom_id res chain seq x y z
N MET A 1 5.60 2.34 -35.99
CA MET A 1 6.36 1.65 -34.92
C MET A 1 6.34 2.54 -33.69
N THR A 2 5.44 2.30 -32.74
CA THR A 2 5.35 3.05 -31.49
C THR A 2 6.30 2.43 -30.48
N GLY A 3 7.51 2.99 -30.37
CA GLY A 3 8.48 2.57 -29.36
C GLY A 3 7.90 2.75 -27.95
N LYS A 4 8.23 1.83 -27.03
CA LYS A 4 7.90 1.95 -25.60
C LYS A 4 8.47 3.28 -25.08
N SER A 5 7.69 4.07 -24.32
CA SER A 5 8.17 5.32 -23.69
C SER A 5 9.47 5.05 -22.92
N ASP A 6 10.43 5.97 -22.99
CA ASP A 6 11.72 5.81 -22.31
C ASP A 6 11.58 5.71 -20.79
N ILE A 7 10.52 6.30 -20.21
CA ILE A 7 10.19 6.13 -18.79
C ILE A 7 9.77 4.71 -18.49
N VAL A 8 8.95 4.11 -19.37
CA VAL A 8 8.50 2.72 -19.20
C VAL A 8 9.68 1.76 -19.22
N LYS A 9 10.64 1.95 -20.14
CA LYS A 9 11.88 1.13 -20.16
C LYS A 9 12.68 1.28 -18.85
N LYS A 10 12.74 2.48 -18.28
CA LYS A 10 13.43 2.72 -16.99
C LYS A 10 12.70 2.06 -15.83
N MET A 11 11.37 2.11 -15.80
CA MET A 11 10.55 1.39 -14.82
C MET A 11 10.79 -0.11 -14.91
N ASP A 12 10.70 -0.69 -16.11
CA ASP A 12 10.92 -2.14 -16.30
C ASP A 12 12.30 -2.56 -15.85
N LYS A 13 13.34 -1.80 -16.21
CA LYS A 13 14.70 -2.08 -15.76
C LYS A 13 14.84 -1.99 -14.23
N ALA A 14 14.15 -1.06 -13.58
CA ALA A 14 14.15 -0.98 -12.12
C ALA A 14 13.48 -2.21 -11.50
N LEU A 15 12.34 -2.64 -12.06
CA LEU A 15 11.61 -3.85 -11.63
C LEU A 15 12.42 -5.13 -11.85
N GLU A 16 13.09 -5.28 -12.99
CA GLU A 16 13.99 -6.41 -13.28
C GLU A 16 15.14 -6.51 -12.25
N ASN A 17 15.66 -5.36 -11.81
CA ASN A 17 16.69 -5.29 -10.78
C ASN A 17 16.16 -5.31 -9.35
N LYS A 18 14.83 -5.45 -9.15
CA LYS A 18 14.14 -5.34 -7.86
C LYS A 18 14.45 -4.04 -7.10
N ASP A 19 14.77 -2.97 -7.83
CA ASP A 19 15.07 -1.63 -7.32
C ASP A 19 13.77 -0.83 -7.22
N PHE A 20 12.97 -1.15 -6.19
CA PHE A 20 11.64 -0.56 -6.01
C PHE A 20 11.68 0.94 -5.70
N ASP A 21 12.76 1.42 -5.05
CA ASP A 21 12.99 2.83 -4.76
C ASP A 21 13.13 3.65 -6.05
N ARG A 22 13.96 3.18 -7.00
CA ARG A 22 14.05 3.83 -8.31
C ARG A 22 12.80 3.65 -9.14
N PHE A 23 12.15 2.49 -9.04
CA PHE A 23 10.88 2.24 -9.72
C PHE A 23 9.84 3.30 -9.35
N VAL A 24 9.64 3.60 -8.06
CA VAL A 24 8.62 4.59 -7.65
C VAL A 24 8.95 6.00 -8.13
N VAL A 25 10.23 6.36 -8.26
CA VAL A 25 10.65 7.64 -8.87
C VAL A 25 10.21 7.70 -10.33
N PHE A 26 10.48 6.65 -11.11
CA PHE A 26 10.07 6.61 -12.52
C PHE A 26 8.55 6.49 -12.69
N HIS A 27 7.87 5.80 -11.77
CA HIS A 27 6.41 5.72 -11.73
C HIS A 27 5.79 7.11 -11.55
N SER A 28 6.30 7.95 -10.64
CA SER A 28 5.81 9.33 -10.48
C SER A 28 5.90 10.13 -11.78
N LEU A 29 7.03 10.03 -12.50
CA LEU A 29 7.19 10.70 -13.80
C LEU A 29 6.21 10.15 -14.86
N TYR A 30 5.97 8.84 -14.84
CA TYR A 30 5.02 8.20 -15.75
C TYR A 30 3.57 8.63 -15.46
N MET A 31 3.20 8.83 -14.19
CA MET A 31 1.88 9.35 -13.81
C MET A 31 1.67 10.78 -14.31
N ASP A 32 2.72 11.61 -14.29
CA ASP A 32 2.68 12.96 -14.86
C ASP A 32 2.49 12.94 -16.39
N GLU A 33 3.20 12.05 -17.11
CA GLU A 33 3.04 11.87 -18.58
C GLU A 33 1.64 11.38 -18.96
N THR A 34 0.95 10.73 -18.03
CA THR A 34 -0.38 10.13 -18.27
C THR A 34 -1.53 10.91 -17.64
N ARG A 35 -1.24 12.11 -17.12
CA ARG A 35 -2.22 13.00 -16.51
C ARG A 35 -3.31 13.43 -17.51
N GLY A 36 -4.54 13.51 -17.02
CA GLY A 36 -5.70 13.95 -17.83
C GLY A 36 -6.32 12.86 -18.71
N LYS A 37 -5.80 11.62 -18.65
CA LYS A 37 -6.48 10.48 -19.27
C LYS A 37 -7.81 10.21 -18.55
N THR A 38 -8.82 9.85 -19.32
CA THR A 38 -10.16 9.48 -18.84
C THR A 38 -10.31 7.98 -18.57
N LYS A 39 -9.28 7.18 -18.89
CA LYS A 39 -9.21 5.75 -18.60
C LYS A 39 -7.77 5.30 -18.42
N GLU A 40 -7.54 4.40 -17.46
CA GLU A 40 -6.24 3.79 -17.22
C GLU A 40 -6.01 2.61 -18.17
N THR A 41 -4.77 2.50 -18.66
CA THR A 41 -4.35 1.34 -19.45
C THR A 41 -3.94 0.20 -18.52
N LYS A 42 -3.91 -1.04 -19.04
CA LYS A 42 -3.41 -2.20 -18.27
C LYS A 42 -2.02 -1.96 -17.67
N ASN A 43 -1.13 -1.26 -18.39
CA ASN A 43 0.20 -0.92 -17.88
C ASN A 43 0.15 0.09 -16.72
N MET A 44 -0.76 1.07 -16.79
CA MET A 44 -0.94 2.02 -15.68
C MET A 44 -1.43 1.29 -14.43
N ILE A 45 -2.46 0.45 -14.56
CA ILE A 45 -2.99 -0.36 -13.47
C ILE A 45 -1.89 -1.27 -12.89
N PHE A 46 -1.12 -1.92 -13.76
CA PHE A 46 0.00 -2.78 -13.35
C PHE A 46 1.05 -2.01 -12.54
N TYR A 47 1.63 -0.93 -13.07
CA TYR A 47 2.68 -0.19 -12.35
C TYR A 47 2.15 0.48 -11.09
N LYS A 48 0.92 1.01 -11.12
CA LYS A 48 0.32 1.62 -9.95
C LYS A 48 0.04 0.60 -8.84
N THR A 49 -0.42 -0.61 -9.19
CA THR A 49 -0.57 -1.72 -8.25
C THR A 49 0.74 -2.03 -7.53
N LEU A 50 1.87 -2.09 -8.26
CA LEU A 50 3.19 -2.31 -7.66
C LEU A 50 3.61 -1.17 -6.73
N ALA A 51 3.41 0.08 -7.16
CA ALA A 51 3.73 1.25 -6.35
C ALA A 51 2.91 1.28 -5.06
N LEU A 52 1.62 0.95 -5.13
CA LEU A 52 0.74 0.89 -3.96
C LEU A 52 1.19 -0.17 -2.94
N LEU A 53 1.50 -1.40 -3.39
CA LEU A 53 2.00 -2.45 -2.51
C LEU A 53 3.33 -2.07 -1.84
N TYR A 54 4.21 -1.39 -2.59
CA TYR A 54 5.46 -0.86 -2.05
C TYR A 54 5.22 0.24 -1.00
N PHE A 55 4.31 1.19 -1.27
CA PHE A 55 3.96 2.23 -0.29
C PHE A 55 3.34 1.65 0.98
N LEU A 56 2.52 0.61 0.86
CA LEU A 56 2.01 -0.12 2.02
C LEU A 56 3.14 -0.77 2.82
N GLY A 57 3.99 -1.58 2.16
CA GLY A 57 5.06 -2.32 2.82
C GLY A 57 6.14 -1.44 3.46
N THR A 58 6.26 -0.18 3.03
CA THR A 58 7.22 0.80 3.55
C THR A 58 6.58 1.87 4.45
N GLU A 59 5.34 1.65 4.90
CA GLU A 59 4.58 2.56 5.79
C GLU A 59 4.37 3.98 5.24
N GLN A 60 4.41 4.16 3.92
CA GLN A 60 4.17 5.46 3.25
C GLN A 60 2.66 5.67 2.99
N LEU A 61 1.85 5.61 4.06
CA LEU A 61 0.37 5.63 3.96
C LEU A 61 -0.19 6.87 3.26
N SER A 62 0.41 8.05 3.46
CA SER A 62 -0.01 9.27 2.76
C SER A 62 0.14 9.12 1.23
N LYS A 63 1.22 8.48 0.77
CA LYS A 63 1.42 8.21 -0.67
C LYS A 63 0.47 7.12 -1.17
N TYR A 64 0.21 6.10 -0.35
CA TYR A 64 -0.77 5.07 -0.66
C TYR A 64 -2.16 5.68 -0.90
N HIS A 65 -2.68 6.46 0.05
CA HIS A 65 -4.00 7.06 -0.06
C HIS A 65 -4.10 8.07 -1.20
N ALA A 66 -3.08 8.93 -1.38
CA ALA A 66 -3.04 9.86 -2.52
C ALA A 66 -3.04 9.10 -3.86
N CYS A 67 -2.32 7.97 -3.94
CA CYS A 67 -2.27 7.16 -5.14
C CYS A 67 -3.61 6.46 -5.42
N ILE A 68 -4.29 5.90 -4.42
CA ILE A 68 -5.65 5.33 -4.55
C ILE A 68 -6.66 6.39 -4.98
N GLN A 69 -6.63 7.58 -4.37
CA GLN A 69 -7.53 8.69 -4.73
C GLN A 69 -7.33 9.18 -6.17
N SER A 70 -6.13 8.97 -6.74
CA SER A 70 -5.82 9.31 -8.13
C SER A 70 -6.29 8.27 -9.15
N CYS A 71 -6.80 7.11 -8.71
CA CYS A 71 -7.29 6.06 -9.60
C CYS A 71 -8.60 6.50 -10.27
N ILE A 72 -8.74 6.18 -11.55
CA ILE A 72 -9.97 6.50 -12.30
C ILE A 72 -11.09 5.54 -11.91
N ASP A 73 -10.75 4.26 -11.75
CA ASP A 73 -11.66 3.23 -11.26
C ASP A 73 -10.99 2.48 -10.11
N PRO A 74 -11.44 2.67 -8.85
CA PRO A 74 -10.88 1.97 -7.71
C PRO A 74 -11.02 0.44 -7.78
N SER A 75 -12.00 -0.09 -8.52
CA SER A 75 -12.22 -1.54 -8.62
C SER A 75 -11.08 -2.27 -9.32
N ASP A 76 -10.34 -1.59 -10.21
CA ASP A 76 -9.13 -2.12 -10.85
C ASP A 76 -8.00 -2.43 -9.84
N TYR A 77 -8.11 -1.92 -8.61
CA TYR A 77 -7.11 -2.06 -7.54
C TYR A 77 -7.59 -2.91 -6.36
N GLU A 78 -8.65 -3.70 -6.53
CA GLU A 78 -9.22 -4.57 -5.49
C GLU A 78 -8.16 -5.47 -4.82
N TYR A 79 -7.21 -5.98 -5.60
CA TYR A 79 -6.12 -6.80 -5.09
C TYR A 79 -5.30 -6.09 -4.00
N VAL A 80 -4.94 -4.82 -4.21
CA VAL A 80 -4.14 -4.05 -3.25
C VAL A 80 -5.00 -3.63 -2.04
N MET A 81 -6.26 -3.28 -2.27
CA MET A 81 -7.18 -2.94 -1.19
C MET A 81 -7.36 -4.12 -0.22
N LYS A 82 -7.47 -5.35 -0.72
CA LYS A 82 -7.49 -6.56 0.11
C LYS A 82 -6.20 -6.72 0.94
N VAL A 83 -5.04 -6.44 0.35
CA VAL A 83 -3.76 -6.48 1.09
C VAL A 83 -3.77 -5.46 2.24
N PHE A 84 -4.25 -4.23 1.99
CA PHE A 84 -4.41 -3.22 3.02
C PHE A 84 -5.39 -3.66 4.12
N ASP A 85 -6.53 -4.26 3.76
CA ASP A 85 -7.50 -4.77 4.72
C ASP A 85 -6.88 -5.84 5.61
N TYR A 86 -6.18 -6.82 5.03
CA TYR A 86 -5.48 -7.88 5.79
C TYR A 86 -4.43 -7.34 6.74
N ILE A 87 -3.67 -6.32 6.34
CA ILE A 87 -2.72 -5.63 7.23
C ILE A 87 -3.45 -4.94 8.38
N THR A 88 -4.62 -4.35 8.12
CA THR A 88 -5.40 -3.59 9.10
C THR A 88 -6.05 -4.50 10.14
N ILE A 89 -6.57 -5.66 9.72
CA ILE A 89 -7.20 -6.64 10.63
C ILE A 89 -6.22 -7.68 11.17
N TYR A 90 -4.93 -7.54 10.87
CA TYR A 90 -3.86 -8.46 11.28
C TYR A 90 -4.02 -9.91 10.78
N ASP A 91 -4.55 -10.10 9.57
CA ASP A 91 -4.74 -11.42 8.97
C ASP A 91 -3.49 -11.91 8.21
N PHE A 92 -2.60 -12.56 8.94
CA PHE A 92 -1.40 -13.17 8.37
C PHE A 92 -1.69 -14.28 7.36
N ASN A 93 -2.69 -15.12 7.62
CA ASN A 93 -2.94 -16.31 6.82
C ASN A 93 -3.42 -15.94 5.42
N SER A 94 -4.30 -14.95 5.34
CA SER A 94 -4.78 -14.43 4.06
C SER A 94 -3.66 -13.73 3.29
N LEU A 95 -2.79 -12.98 3.96
CA LEU A 95 -1.64 -12.34 3.32
C LEU A 95 -0.58 -13.35 2.85
N GLU A 96 -0.34 -14.42 3.61
CA GLU A 96 0.55 -15.52 3.22
C GLU A 96 -0.03 -16.33 2.05
N THR A 97 -1.35 -16.50 2.00
CA THR A 97 -2.03 -17.11 0.84
C THR A 97 -1.83 -16.26 -0.42
N ILE A 98 -1.94 -14.93 -0.31
CA ILE A 98 -1.63 -14.02 -1.42
C ILE A 98 -0.16 -14.16 -1.82
N TYR A 99 0.77 -14.17 -0.87
CA TYR A 99 2.20 -14.35 -1.15
C TYR A 99 2.46 -15.63 -1.97
N ASN A 100 1.96 -16.77 -1.50
CA ASN A 100 2.20 -18.06 -2.14
C ASN A 100 1.57 -18.20 -3.53
N SER A 101 0.53 -17.42 -3.84
CA SER A 101 -0.16 -17.43 -5.13
C SER A 101 0.30 -16.32 -6.10
N SER A 102 1.18 -15.43 -5.65
CA SER A 102 1.68 -14.29 -6.43
C SER A 102 2.88 -14.67 -7.31
N THR A 103 3.14 -13.88 -8.35
CA THR A 103 4.36 -14.01 -9.17
C THR A 103 5.56 -13.37 -8.48
N ASP A 104 6.78 -13.72 -8.90
CA ASP A 104 8.05 -13.31 -8.27
C ASP A 104 8.10 -11.82 -7.84
N LEU A 105 7.68 -10.92 -8.74
CA LEU A 105 7.76 -9.49 -8.46
C LEU A 105 6.72 -9.03 -7.42
N PHE A 106 5.52 -9.59 -7.46
CA PHE A 106 4.50 -9.34 -6.44
C PHE A 106 4.87 -9.99 -5.12
N GLN A 107 5.48 -11.19 -5.13
CA GLN A 107 5.95 -11.87 -3.93
C GLN A 107 6.93 -11.00 -3.13
N GLU A 108 7.89 -10.34 -3.78
CA GLU A 108 8.82 -9.43 -3.10
C GLU A 108 8.09 -8.29 -2.40
N LEU A 109 7.08 -7.70 -3.03
CA LEU A 109 6.30 -6.61 -2.43
C LEU A 109 5.38 -7.10 -1.31
N ILE A 110 4.72 -8.26 -1.49
CA ILE A 110 3.89 -8.86 -0.43
C ILE A 110 4.75 -9.28 0.77
N LYS A 111 6.00 -9.70 0.54
CA LYS A 111 6.95 -9.98 1.61
C LYS A 111 7.23 -8.75 2.47
N LEU A 112 7.42 -7.57 1.87
CA LEU A 112 7.54 -6.31 2.64
C LEU A 112 6.30 -6.05 3.51
N ASN A 113 5.12 -6.34 2.99
CA ASN A 113 3.86 -6.19 3.72
C ASN A 113 3.72 -7.21 4.86
N LEU A 114 4.18 -8.45 4.66
CA LEU A 114 4.25 -9.47 5.72
C LEU A 114 5.22 -9.05 6.82
N GLU A 115 6.39 -8.51 6.47
CA GLU A 115 7.37 -8.00 7.43
C GLU A 115 6.83 -6.83 8.24
N LEU A 116 6.15 -5.89 7.57
CA LEU A 116 5.42 -4.81 8.23
C LEU A 116 4.42 -5.36 9.26
N LEU A 117 3.59 -6.32 8.86
CA LEU A 117 2.58 -6.89 9.74
C LEU A 117 3.22 -7.59 10.96
N LYS A 118 4.30 -8.36 10.76
CA LYS A 118 5.10 -8.96 11.84
C LYS A 118 5.60 -7.89 12.82
N ASN A 119 6.14 -6.80 12.31
CA ASN A 119 6.64 -5.70 13.13
C ASN A 119 5.53 -5.02 13.95
N LYS A 120 4.35 -4.81 13.36
CA LYS A 120 3.19 -4.26 14.09
C LYS A 120 2.73 -5.18 15.22
N CYS A 121 2.61 -6.50 14.97
CA CYS A 121 2.27 -7.46 16.01
C CYS A 121 3.31 -7.54 17.13
N ASN A 122 4.60 -7.51 16.77
CA ASN A 122 5.67 -7.49 17.76
C ASN A 122 5.58 -6.25 18.65
N ARG A 123 5.27 -5.07 18.08
CA ARG A 123 5.04 -3.84 18.86
C ARG A 123 3.88 -3.98 19.83
N ILE A 124 2.75 -4.55 19.39
CA ILE A 124 1.57 -4.77 20.25
C ILE A 124 1.91 -5.74 21.39
N ASN A 125 2.56 -6.86 21.08
CA ASN A 125 2.93 -7.87 22.09
C ASN A 125 4.03 -7.37 23.04
N SER A 126 4.90 -6.45 22.59
CA SER A 126 5.94 -5.84 23.43
C SER A 126 5.43 -4.67 24.28
N ASN A 127 4.34 -4.03 23.85
CA ASN A 127 3.67 -2.95 24.56
C ASN A 127 2.35 -3.48 25.10
N GLU A 128 2.37 -4.47 26.01
CA GLU A 128 1.20 -4.65 26.88
C GLU A 128 0.91 -3.28 27.51
N PRO A 129 -0.23 -2.63 27.20
CA PRO A 129 -0.73 -1.68 28.14
C PRO A 129 -1.04 -2.54 29.37
N LYS A 130 -0.34 -2.28 30.48
CA LYS A 130 -0.95 -2.58 31.78
C LYS A 130 -2.22 -1.77 31.82
N ILE A 131 -3.33 -2.34 31.34
CA ILE A 131 -4.66 -1.82 31.57
C ILE A 131 -4.82 -1.92 33.07
N LYS A 132 -4.46 -0.85 33.78
CA LYS A 132 -5.10 -0.56 35.04
C LYS A 132 -6.57 -0.41 34.68
N GLN A 133 -7.35 -1.43 34.99
CA GLN A 133 -8.80 -1.29 35.01
C GLN A 133 -9.13 -0.28 36.10
N ASP A 134 -9.03 1.00 35.79
CA ASP A 134 -9.81 2.01 36.48
C ASP A 134 -11.16 2.04 35.81
N THR A 135 -12.10 1.31 36.43
CA THR A 135 -13.51 1.35 36.12
C THR A 135 -14.08 2.71 36.53
N SER A 136 -13.92 3.71 35.67
CA SER A 136 -14.84 4.84 35.62
C SER A 136 -15.37 4.95 34.19
N LEU A 137 -16.59 4.46 33.99
CA LEU A 137 -17.37 4.67 32.78
C LEU A 137 -17.58 6.18 32.57
N ASP A 138 -16.81 6.79 31.68
CA ASP A 138 -17.17 8.06 31.00
C ASP A 138 -16.54 8.16 29.58
N THR A 139 -16.07 7.04 29.02
CA THR A 139 -15.19 7.02 27.83
C THR A 139 -15.89 7.19 26.48
N ILE A 140 -17.23 7.12 26.42
CA ILE A 140 -17.94 7.32 25.13
C ILE A 140 -17.78 8.76 24.63
N ASN A 141 -17.66 9.75 25.54
CA ASN A 141 -17.42 11.14 25.15
C ASN A 141 -15.96 11.40 24.74
N GLU A 142 -15.00 10.59 25.19
CA GLU A 142 -13.59 10.72 24.78
C GLU A 142 -13.31 10.11 23.38
N CYS A 143 -14.10 9.11 22.95
CA CYS A 143 -14.00 8.57 21.58
C CYS A 143 -14.33 9.60 20.49
N VAL A 144 -15.10 10.65 20.81
CA VAL A 144 -15.42 11.74 19.86
C VAL A 144 -14.24 12.70 19.68
N TYR A 145 -13.30 12.77 20.63
CA TYR A 145 -12.18 13.72 20.54
C TYR A 145 -11.13 13.30 19.48
N ILE A 146 -10.91 12.00 19.28
CA ILE A 146 -9.89 11.51 18.33
C ILE A 146 -10.29 11.77 16.86
N LEU A 147 -11.59 11.91 16.56
CA LEU A 147 -12.05 12.16 15.18
C LEU A 147 -11.89 13.63 14.75
N ASN A 148 -11.92 14.59 15.69
CA ASN A 148 -11.84 16.02 15.35
C ASN A 148 -10.42 16.55 15.15
N GLU A 149 -9.36 15.82 15.52
CA GLU A 149 -7.96 16.20 15.21
C GLU A 149 -7.44 15.58 13.89
N ILE A 150 -8.24 14.77 13.20
CA ILE A 150 -7.90 14.22 11.86
C ILE A 150 -8.47 15.09 10.73
N GLU A 151 -9.42 15.99 11.02
CA GLU A 151 -9.85 17.04 10.08
C GLU A 151 -9.24 18.39 10.47
N MET A 152 -7.94 18.54 10.22
CA MET A 152 -7.30 19.85 9.98
C MET A 152 -6.35 19.77 8.78
#